data_AF-A0A2M8DB84-F1
#
_entry.id   AF-A0A2M8DB84-F1
#
_cell.length_a   1.000
_cell.length_b   1.000
_cell.length_c   1.000
_cell.angle_alpha   90.00
_cell.angle_beta   90.00
_cell.angle_gamma   90.00
#
_symmetry.space_group_name_H-M   'P 1'
#
loop_
_entity.id
_entity.type
_entity.pdbx_description
1 polymer ?
#
loop_
_entity_poly.entity_id
_entity_poly.type
_entity_poly.pdbx_seq_one_letter_code
_entity_poly.pdbx_strand_id
1 'polypeptide(L)'
;MGNNKPHYFKYKYDEGPLLLEELSKAAFTTGNCRRAVQDYLYSVHAYFLKPEQVLLPEGYLHVGIFITKNGEYDRSLYKPGDIIYAERIMDKNNKSVDKKRTFFETENDWIINLHSAIIADQSLIYHTTAITGETCVWNFEKFSKYYKVIAIKRIK
;
A
#
# COMPACT_ATOMS: atom_id res chain seq x y z
N MET A 1 21.65 -9.73 0.18
CA MET A 1 20.96 -10.06 -1.08
C MET A 1 19.60 -10.59 -0.68
N GLY A 2 18.53 -9.88 -1.03
CA GLY A 2 17.20 -10.11 -0.47
C GLY A 2 16.64 -11.48 -0.82
N ASN A 3 15.87 -12.07 0.11
CA ASN A 3 14.92 -13.12 -0.24
C ASN A 3 14.04 -12.56 -1.36
N ASN A 4 13.98 -13.22 -2.51
CA ASN A 4 13.23 -12.77 -3.71
C ASN A 4 11.70 -12.70 -3.51
N LYS A 5 11.21 -12.76 -2.27
CA LYS A 5 9.79 -12.77 -1.94
C LYS A 5 9.53 -11.91 -0.70
N PRO A 6 8.48 -11.07 -0.74
CA PRO A 6 8.05 -10.34 0.44
C PRO A 6 7.53 -11.31 1.52
N HIS A 7 7.55 -10.86 2.76
CA HIS A 7 7.13 -11.62 3.93
C HIS A 7 5.61 -11.76 4.00
N TYR A 8 5.14 -12.90 4.52
CA TYR A 8 3.75 -13.05 4.90
C TYR A 8 3.58 -12.77 6.40
N PHE A 9 2.64 -11.89 6.74
CA PHE A 9 2.34 -11.52 8.12
C PHE A 9 0.85 -11.18 8.32
N LYS A 10 0.40 -11.24 9.58
CA LYS A 10 -0.95 -10.86 10.00
C LYS A 10 -1.11 -9.34 10.07
N TYR A 11 -2.30 -8.87 9.77
CA TYR A 11 -2.62 -7.45 9.80
C TYR A 11 -2.78 -6.96 11.25
N LYS A 12 -2.09 -5.87 11.59
CA LYS A 12 -2.32 -5.07 12.79
C LYS A 12 -2.08 -3.59 12.44
N TYR A 13 -3.07 -2.73 12.69
CA TYR A 13 -3.12 -1.37 12.13
C TYR A 13 -1.91 -0.50 12.52
N ASP A 14 -1.56 -0.60 13.78
CA ASP A 14 -0.57 0.16 14.55
C ASP A 14 0.85 -0.42 14.43
N GLU A 15 1.04 -1.47 13.63
CA GLU A 15 2.35 -2.03 13.31
C GLU A 15 2.96 -1.32 12.11
N GLY A 16 3.65 -0.22 12.40
CA GLY A 16 4.25 0.69 11.43
C GLY A 16 5.45 0.12 10.66
N PRO A 17 5.92 0.81 9.63
CA PRO A 17 7.17 0.44 8.95
C PRO A 17 8.33 0.31 9.96
N LEU A 18 9.31 -0.50 9.60
CA LEU A 18 10.45 -0.87 10.43
C LEU A 18 11.68 -0.06 10.05
N LEU A 19 12.65 0.05 10.96
CA LEU A 19 14.00 0.46 10.61
C LEU A 19 14.67 -0.62 9.74
N LEU A 20 15.70 -0.25 8.98
CA LEU A 20 16.40 -1.17 8.09
C LEU A 20 16.91 -2.41 8.82
N GLU A 21 17.46 -2.20 10.02
CA GLU A 21 17.99 -3.27 10.86
C GLU A 21 16.91 -4.26 11.30
N GLU A 22 15.71 -3.78 11.56
CA GLU A 22 14.56 -4.60 11.94
C GLU A 22 13.95 -5.32 10.75
N LEU A 23 13.82 -4.63 9.61
CA LEU A 23 13.29 -5.19 8.36
C LEU A 23 14.21 -6.28 7.79
N SER A 24 15.53 -6.11 7.94
CA SER A 24 16.53 -7.09 7.50
C SER A 24 16.55 -8.37 8.35
N LYS A 25 15.91 -8.36 9.52
CA LYS A 25 15.78 -9.55 10.37
C LYS A 25 14.63 -10.42 9.85
N ALA A 26 14.86 -11.72 9.79
CA ALA A 26 14.02 -12.68 9.07
C ALA A 26 12.60 -12.92 9.66
N ALA A 27 12.17 -12.21 10.70
CA ALA A 27 10.93 -12.55 11.39
C ALA A 27 10.19 -11.34 11.95
N PHE A 28 9.17 -10.89 11.23
CA PHE A 28 8.02 -10.20 11.81
C PHE A 28 6.75 -10.94 11.39
N THR A 29 5.85 -11.16 12.35
CA THR A 29 4.61 -11.91 12.15
C THR A 29 3.39 -11.02 12.01
N THR A 30 3.56 -9.72 12.26
CA THR A 30 2.52 -8.69 12.17
C THR A 30 2.99 -7.50 11.36
N GLY A 31 2.04 -6.71 10.86
CA GLY A 31 2.32 -5.50 10.09
C GLY A 31 1.05 -4.86 9.56
N ASN A 32 1.17 -3.67 8.98
CA ASN A 32 0.09 -3.01 8.27
C ASN A 32 0.41 -2.87 6.77
N CYS A 33 -0.45 -2.15 6.05
CA CYS A 33 -0.27 -1.92 4.62
C CYS A 33 0.96 -1.08 4.27
N ARG A 34 1.46 -0.25 5.20
CA ARG A 34 2.68 0.56 5.05
C ARG A 34 3.92 -0.31 5.17
N ARG A 35 3.94 -1.21 6.17
CA ARG A 35 4.98 -2.25 6.30
C ARG A 35 5.02 -3.16 5.06
N ALA A 36 3.87 -3.52 4.48
CA ALA A 36 3.81 -4.31 3.25
C ALA A 36 4.51 -3.64 2.06
N VAL A 37 4.26 -2.34 1.86
CA VAL A 37 4.91 -1.54 0.81
C VAL A 37 6.43 -1.53 1.02
N GLN A 38 6.86 -1.24 2.25
CA GLN A 38 8.28 -1.18 2.61
C GLN A 38 8.99 -2.53 2.40
N ASP A 39 8.39 -3.61 2.88
CA ASP A 39 8.90 -4.97 2.76
C ASP A 39 9.01 -5.44 1.31
N TYR A 40 7.99 -5.17 0.49
CA TYR A 40 8.03 -5.57 -0.91
C TYR A 40 9.15 -4.86 -1.68
N LEU A 41 9.29 -3.54 -1.52
CA LEU A 41 10.37 -2.79 -2.19
C LEU A 41 11.74 -3.26 -1.72
N TYR A 42 11.89 -3.55 -0.43
CA TYR A 42 13.14 -4.06 0.11
C TYR A 42 13.49 -5.46 -0.41
N SER A 43 12.54 -6.38 -0.34
CA SER A 43 12.75 -7.80 -0.66
C SER A 43 12.83 -8.06 -2.17
N VAL A 44 12.02 -7.37 -2.97
CA VAL A 44 11.89 -7.62 -4.42
C VAL A 44 12.73 -6.65 -5.25
N HIS A 45 12.82 -5.39 -4.84
CA HIS A 45 13.53 -4.34 -5.60
C HIS A 45 14.87 -3.95 -4.97
N ALA A 46 15.28 -4.59 -3.87
CA ALA A 46 16.48 -4.23 -3.10
C ALA A 46 16.50 -2.74 -2.70
N TYR A 47 15.32 -2.14 -2.51
CA TYR A 47 15.16 -0.71 -2.27
C TYR A 47 14.50 -0.47 -0.92
N PHE A 48 15.21 0.21 -0.01
CA PHE A 48 14.70 0.51 1.32
C PHE A 48 14.08 1.92 1.36
N LEU A 49 12.79 1.97 1.70
CA LEU A 49 12.15 3.21 2.16
C LEU A 49 12.29 3.33 3.67
N LYS A 50 12.74 4.49 4.15
CA LYS A 50 12.72 4.81 5.58
C LYS A 50 11.27 4.91 6.09
N PRO A 51 11.01 4.71 7.39
CA PRO A 51 9.67 4.84 7.98
C PRO A 51 8.91 6.10 7.55
N GLU A 52 9.55 7.27 7.63
CA GLU A 52 8.98 8.55 7.24
C GLU A 52 8.61 8.65 5.75
N GLN A 53 9.25 7.85 4.90
CA GLN A 53 9.00 7.85 3.45
C GLN A 53 7.80 6.97 3.07
N VAL A 54 7.35 6.07 3.95
CA VAL A 54 6.20 5.20 3.68
C VAL A 54 4.98 5.58 4.53
N LEU A 55 5.19 6.26 5.66
CA LEU A 55 4.13 6.85 6.46
C LEU A 55 3.43 7.97 5.70
N LEU A 56 2.13 8.13 5.97
CA LEU A 56 1.32 9.17 5.38
C LEU A 56 1.18 10.34 6.36
N PRO A 57 1.17 11.59 5.86
CA PRO A 57 1.01 11.98 4.46
C PRO A 57 2.30 12.02 3.62
N GLU A 58 3.47 11.98 4.26
CA GLU A 58 4.78 12.20 3.64
C GLU A 58 5.05 11.32 2.40
N GLY A 59 4.80 10.02 2.48
CA GLY A 59 4.99 9.10 1.36
C GLY A 59 4.12 9.47 0.15
N TYR A 60 2.87 9.86 0.38
CA TYR A 60 1.97 10.29 -0.69
C TYR A 60 2.42 11.62 -1.29
N LEU A 61 2.81 12.59 -0.46
CA LEU A 61 3.15 13.94 -0.93
C LEU A 61 4.53 13.99 -1.61
N HIS A 62 5.53 13.32 -1.05
CA HIS A 62 6.93 13.58 -1.40
C HIS A 62 7.68 12.41 -2.03
N VAL A 63 7.19 11.16 -1.89
CA VAL A 63 7.95 9.98 -2.33
C VAL A 63 7.55 9.51 -3.72
N GLY A 64 8.50 9.50 -4.65
CA GLY A 64 8.27 9.10 -6.04
C GLY A 64 7.47 10.12 -6.86
N ILE A 65 7.18 9.77 -8.11
CA ILE A 65 6.41 10.59 -9.05
C ILE A 65 5.00 10.02 -9.24
N PHE A 66 4.00 10.88 -9.43
CA PHE A 66 2.66 10.42 -9.81
C PHE A 66 2.67 9.89 -11.24
N ILE A 67 2.26 8.63 -11.40
CA ILE A 67 1.95 8.06 -12.71
C ILE A 67 0.51 8.40 -13.08
N THR A 68 -0.38 8.40 -12.09
CA THR A 68 -1.77 8.82 -12.23
C THR A 68 -2.27 9.39 -10.90
N LYS A 69 -3.18 10.36 -10.98
CA LYS A 69 -3.79 11.06 -9.85
C LYS A 69 -5.18 11.53 -10.27
N ASN A 70 -6.22 11.15 -9.54
CA ASN A 70 -7.59 11.63 -9.71
C ASN A 70 -8.12 11.57 -11.16
N GLY A 71 -8.00 10.44 -11.86
CA GLY A 71 -8.40 10.34 -13.26
C GLY A 71 -8.64 8.90 -13.75
N GLU A 72 -8.74 8.76 -15.07
CA GLU A 72 -8.79 7.46 -15.72
C GLU A 72 -7.46 6.71 -15.55
N TYR A 73 -7.58 5.40 -15.32
CA TYR A 73 -6.50 4.54 -14.89
C TYR A 73 -6.04 3.67 -16.05
N ASP A 74 -5.04 4.14 -16.81
CA ASP A 74 -4.42 3.35 -17.87
C ASP A 74 -3.43 2.34 -17.27
N ARG A 75 -3.88 1.09 -17.17
CA ARG A 75 -3.09 -0.01 -16.61
C ARG A 75 -1.86 -0.36 -17.44
N SER A 76 -1.80 0.04 -18.72
CA SER A 76 -0.63 -0.21 -19.57
C SER A 76 0.62 0.55 -19.08
N LEU A 77 0.43 1.62 -18.30
CA LEU A 77 1.51 2.42 -17.73
C LEU A 77 2.10 1.82 -16.44
N TYR A 78 1.42 0.82 -15.86
CA TYR A 78 1.74 0.29 -14.54
C TYR A 78 2.91 -0.67 -14.58
N LYS A 79 3.75 -0.62 -13.54
CA LYS A 79 4.91 -1.49 -13.41
C LYS A 79 4.98 -2.11 -12.02
N PRO A 80 5.54 -3.32 -11.90
CA PRO A 80 5.87 -3.90 -10.60
C PRO A 80 6.67 -2.90 -9.73
N GLY A 81 6.26 -2.76 -8.47
CA GLY A 81 6.84 -1.80 -7.53
C GLY A 81 6.14 -0.44 -7.48
N ASP A 82 5.21 -0.13 -8.39
CA ASP A 82 4.39 1.07 -8.28
C ASP A 82 3.48 1.00 -7.04
N ILE A 83 3.41 2.10 -6.30
CA ILE A 83 2.64 2.23 -5.06
C ILE A 83 1.26 2.78 -5.39
N ILE A 84 0.22 2.05 -4.99
CA ILE A 84 -1.17 2.46 -5.06
C ILE A 84 -1.57 3.12 -3.74
N TYR A 85 -2.26 4.25 -3.83
CA TYR A 85 -3.00 4.86 -2.72
C TYR A 85 -4.49 4.81 -3.03
N ALA A 86 -5.29 4.31 -2.08
CA ALA A 86 -6.71 4.04 -2.32
C ALA A 86 -7.59 4.36 -1.11
N GLU A 87 -8.80 4.84 -1.39
CA GLU A 87 -9.87 4.97 -0.40
C GLU A 87 -10.51 3.62 -0.15
N ARG A 88 -10.79 3.28 1.10
CA ARG A 88 -11.62 2.12 1.42
C ARG A 88 -13.09 2.48 1.15
N ILE A 89 -13.78 1.67 0.36
CA ILE A 89 -15.20 1.86 0.03
C ILE A 89 -16.11 0.75 0.57
N MET A 90 -15.51 -0.37 1.00
CA MET A 90 -16.25 -1.51 1.58
C MET A 90 -15.50 -2.16 2.74
N ASP A 91 -16.24 -2.71 3.71
CA ASP A 91 -15.68 -3.46 4.83
C ASP A 91 -15.59 -4.97 4.60
N LYS A 92 -15.10 -5.71 5.61
CA LYS A 92 -14.95 -7.18 5.54
C LYS A 92 -16.28 -7.94 5.47
N ASN A 93 -17.38 -7.30 5.86
CA ASN A 93 -18.73 -7.83 5.82
C ASN A 93 -19.48 -7.39 4.54
N ASN A 94 -18.76 -6.82 3.57
CA ASN A 94 -19.30 -6.23 2.35
C ASN A 94 -20.27 -5.05 2.59
N LYS A 95 -20.17 -4.35 3.73
CA LYS A 95 -20.91 -3.11 3.97
C LYS A 95 -20.15 -1.94 3.39
N SER A 96 -20.87 -1.04 2.72
CA SER A 96 -20.30 0.22 2.23
C SER A 96 -19.76 1.04 3.40
N VAL A 97 -18.59 1.64 3.20
CA VAL A 97 -18.02 2.61 4.13
C VAL A 97 -17.70 3.89 3.38
N ASP A 98 -17.95 5.04 4.01
CA ASP A 98 -17.59 6.33 3.43
C ASP A 98 -16.26 6.81 4.01
N LYS A 99 -15.19 6.60 3.25
CA LYS A 99 -13.86 7.17 3.53
C LYS A 99 -13.40 8.04 2.37
N LYS A 100 -14.34 8.70 1.69
CA LYS A 100 -14.04 9.67 0.63
C LYS A 100 -13.41 10.93 1.22
N ARG A 101 -12.71 11.71 0.38
CA ARG A 101 -12.14 13.02 0.77
C ARG A 101 -13.11 13.92 1.55
N THR A 102 -14.38 13.97 1.17
CA THR A 102 -15.41 14.82 1.78
C THR A 102 -15.78 14.43 3.20
N PHE A 103 -15.44 13.22 3.64
CA PHE A 103 -15.66 12.76 5.01
C PHE A 103 -14.69 13.42 6.02
N PHE A 104 -13.55 13.91 5.54
CA PHE A 104 -12.47 14.42 6.39
C PHE A 104 -12.42 15.95 6.37
N GLU A 105 -12.08 16.54 7.52
CA GLU A 105 -11.93 17.99 7.67
C GLU A 105 -10.81 18.52 6.77
N THR A 106 -9.63 17.89 6.83
CA THR A 106 -8.47 18.33 6.04
C THR A 106 -8.03 17.31 5.00
N GLU A 107 -7.25 17.77 4.02
CA GLU A 107 -6.68 16.88 3.00
C GLU A 107 -5.65 15.93 3.62
N ASN A 108 -4.87 16.40 4.60
CA ASN A 108 -3.91 15.57 5.31
C ASN A 108 -4.60 14.44 6.07
N ASP A 109 -5.72 14.72 6.75
CA ASP A 109 -6.48 13.67 7.44
C ASP A 109 -6.96 12.60 6.47
N TRP A 110 -7.46 13.02 5.30
CA TRP A 110 -7.83 12.10 4.24
C TRP A 110 -6.65 11.27 3.75
N ILE A 111 -5.51 11.91 3.44
CA ILE A 111 -4.30 11.23 2.95
C ILE A 111 -3.81 10.21 3.98
N ILE A 112 -3.75 10.56 5.27
CA ILE A 112 -3.35 9.66 6.36
C ILE A 112 -4.20 8.38 6.38
N ASN A 113 -5.48 8.50 6.02
CA ASN A 113 -6.42 7.40 6.01
C ASN A 113 -6.42 6.57 4.70
N LEU A 114 -5.64 6.95 3.68
CA LEU A 114 -5.53 6.16 2.45
C LEU A 114 -4.85 4.82 2.72
N HIS A 115 -5.41 3.76 2.15
CA HIS A 115 -4.80 2.44 2.08
C HIS A 115 -3.63 2.45 1.10
N SER A 116 -2.52 1.78 1.45
CA SER A 116 -1.35 1.64 0.57
C SER A 116 -1.23 0.21 0.06
N ALA A 117 -0.90 0.04 -1.20
CA ALA A 117 -0.67 -1.26 -1.83
C ALA A 117 0.44 -1.14 -2.89
N ILE A 118 0.93 -2.27 -3.38
CA ILE A 118 1.92 -2.31 -4.47
C ILE A 118 1.40 -3.13 -5.64
N ILE A 119 1.66 -2.66 -6.85
CA ILE A 119 1.54 -3.45 -8.07
C ILE A 119 2.64 -4.50 -8.04
N ALA A 120 2.25 -5.76 -7.85
CA ALA A 120 3.19 -6.88 -7.84
C ALA A 120 3.47 -7.41 -9.25
N ASP A 121 2.47 -7.28 -10.13
CA ASP A 121 2.49 -7.58 -11.55
C ASP A 121 1.37 -6.77 -12.23
N GLN A 122 1.33 -6.68 -13.56
CA GLN A 122 0.30 -5.96 -14.33
C GLN A 122 -1.14 -6.31 -13.92
N SER A 123 -1.36 -7.52 -13.40
CA SER A 123 -2.67 -8.01 -12.98
C SER A 123 -2.85 -8.14 -11.47
N LEU A 124 -1.77 -8.02 -10.68
CA LEU A 124 -1.74 -8.38 -9.26
C LEU A 124 -1.31 -7.23 -8.36
N ILE A 125 -1.98 -7.12 -7.22
CA ILE A 125 -1.75 -6.12 -6.20
C ILE A 125 -1.38 -6.84 -4.90
N TYR A 126 -0.18 -6.57 -4.39
CA TYR A 126 0.29 -7.01 -3.09
C TYR A 126 0.00 -5.96 -2.02
N HIS A 127 -0.61 -6.37 -0.91
CA HIS A 127 -0.89 -5.51 0.23
C HIS A 127 -1.23 -6.31 1.48
N THR A 128 -1.39 -5.62 2.61
CA THR A 128 -1.89 -6.21 3.86
C THR A 128 -3.12 -5.45 4.31
N THR A 129 -4.19 -6.14 4.64
CA THR A 129 -5.49 -5.50 4.92
C THR A 129 -6.25 -6.15 6.07
N ALA A 130 -7.01 -5.34 6.82
CA ALA A 130 -7.98 -5.78 7.81
C ALA A 130 -9.12 -6.64 7.21
N ILE A 131 -9.31 -6.62 5.89
CA ILE A 131 -10.37 -7.37 5.21
C ILE A 131 -10.12 -8.87 5.30
N THR A 132 -8.90 -9.31 5.01
CA THR A 132 -8.45 -10.69 5.19
C THR A 132 -7.73 -10.91 6.52
N GLY A 133 -7.31 -9.84 7.20
CA GLY A 133 -6.56 -9.93 8.47
C GLY A 133 -5.09 -10.26 8.28
N GLU A 134 -4.56 -10.12 7.06
CA GLU A 134 -3.21 -10.56 6.69
C GLU A 134 -2.76 -9.97 5.36
N THR A 135 -1.52 -10.29 5.02
CA THR A 135 -0.90 -10.04 3.73
C THR A 135 -1.58 -10.88 2.65
N CYS A 136 -1.86 -10.28 1.50
CA CYS A 136 -2.54 -10.94 0.40
C CYS A 136 -2.14 -10.37 -0.95
N VAL A 137 -2.40 -11.16 -1.99
CA VAL A 137 -2.25 -10.76 -3.39
C VAL A 137 -3.62 -10.86 -4.04
N TRP A 138 -4.16 -9.74 -4.50
CA TRP A 138 -5.45 -9.68 -5.17
C TRP A 138 -5.30 -9.22 -6.61
N ASN A 139 -6.23 -9.61 -7.47
CA ASN A 139 -6.37 -8.97 -8.76
C ASN A 139 -7.05 -7.59 -8.62
N PHE A 140 -6.99 -6.78 -9.67
CA PHE A 140 -7.62 -5.46 -9.68
C PHE A 140 -9.14 -5.52 -9.45
N GLU A 141 -9.85 -6.52 -9.97
CA GLU A 141 -11.30 -6.63 -9.77
C GLU A 141 -11.67 -6.76 -8.30
N LYS A 142 -11.01 -7.69 -7.59
CA LYS A 142 -11.21 -7.88 -6.15
C LYS A 142 -10.75 -6.66 -5.37
N PHE A 143 -9.63 -6.04 -5.74
CA PHE A 143 -9.19 -4.81 -5.08
C PHE A 143 -10.19 -3.69 -5.25
N SER A 144 -10.70 -3.46 -6.47
CA SER A 144 -11.68 -2.44 -6.82
C SER A 144 -13.04 -2.65 -6.14
N LYS A 145 -13.38 -3.88 -5.74
CA LYS A 145 -14.57 -4.14 -4.91
C LYS A 145 -14.48 -3.45 -3.54
N TYR A 146 -13.29 -3.42 -2.94
CA TYR A 146 -13.09 -2.93 -1.57
C TYR A 146 -12.47 -1.53 -1.49
N TYR A 147 -11.76 -1.14 -2.55
CA TYR A 147 -10.93 0.05 -2.59
C TYR A 147 -11.13 0.82 -3.88
N LYS A 148 -11.19 2.14 -3.77
CA LYS A 148 -11.14 3.05 -4.91
C LYS A 148 -9.73 3.62 -5.02
N VAL A 149 -9.02 3.31 -6.10
CA VAL A 149 -7.70 3.90 -6.37
C VAL A 149 -7.85 5.42 -6.51
N ILE A 150 -6.93 6.16 -5.89
CA ILE A 150 -6.85 7.62 -5.92
C ILE A 150 -5.61 8.10 -6.66
N ALA A 151 -4.49 7.42 -6.42
CA ALA A 151 -3.23 7.75 -7.06
C ALA A 151 -2.35 6.51 -7.16
N ILE A 152 -1.42 6.56 -8.11
CA ILE A 152 -0.34 5.59 -8.24
C ILE A 152 0.96 6.36 -8.38
N LYS A 153 1.96 6.01 -7.58
CA LYS A 153 3.30 6.60 -7.60
C LYS A 153 4.36 5.58 -7.95
N ARG A 154 5.39 6.05 -8.66
CA ARG A 154 6.59 5.26 -8.99
C ARG A 154 7.80 5.85 -8.28
N ILE A 155 8.57 4.99 -7.62
CA ILE A 155 9.87 5.34 -7.07
C ILE A 155 10.90 5.28 -8.21
N LYS A 156 11.80 6.28 -8.25
CA LYS A 156 12.90 6.34 -9.21
C LYS A 156 14.14 5.68 -8.66
#